data_AF-A0A2K3PFQ1-F1
#
_entry.id   AF-A0A2K3PFQ1-F1
#
_cell.length_a   1.000
_cell.length_b   1.000
_cell.length_c   1.000
_cell.angle_alpha   90.00
_cell.angle_beta   90.00
_cell.angle_gamma   90.00
#
_symmetry.space_group_name_H-M   'P 1'
#
loop_
_entity.id
_entity.type
_entity.pdbx_description
1 polymer ?
#
loop_
_entity_poly.entity_id
_entity_poly.type
_entity_poly.pdbx_seq_one_letter_code
_entity_poly.pdbx_strand_id
1 'polypeptide(L)'
;SLYTLDNCLNGGEFKATAAVESLKRIFPAVEAEGIVMAIPMPGHPIDSKDQDSVINDCRRLHDLIDSHDAVFLLTDTRESRWLPTLLCANANKITMTAALGFESFLVMRHGAGPFSSAGDLSAETANSSSSDSCGKDANGKHRLGCYFCNDVVAPTDSTSNRTLDQQCTVTRPGLAPIASALAVELLVGILHHPQGIFAEADINNSVSGASENPLGILPHQIRGSLSQFSQMSLIGYSSSSCTACCHTVVSEYRNRGMEFILEAINHPTYLEDVTGLTELMKSATKFSLDWDKEIDNEDEDEDCFEI
;
A
#
# COMPACT_ATOMS: atom_id res chain seq x y z
N SER A 1 -23.60 1.54 -1.38
CA SER A 1 -24.86 1.18 -2.07
C SER A 1 -25.45 -0.15 -1.61
N LEU A 2 -24.89 -0.86 -0.62
CA LEU A 2 -25.40 -2.16 -0.17
C LEU A 2 -26.31 -2.12 1.05
N TYR A 3 -26.37 -0.97 1.74
CA TYR A 3 -27.09 -0.83 3.00
C TYR A 3 -28.34 0.03 2.82
N THR A 4 -29.35 -0.28 3.61
CA THR A 4 -30.62 0.45 3.70
C THR A 4 -30.82 0.99 5.11
N LEU A 5 -31.84 1.82 5.31
CA LEU A 5 -32.18 2.34 6.64
C LEU A 5 -32.48 1.20 7.64
N ASP A 6 -33.06 0.10 7.15
CA ASP A 6 -33.46 -1.03 8.00
C ASP A 6 -32.25 -1.70 8.68
N ASN A 7 -31.09 -1.71 8.03
CA ASN A 7 -29.85 -2.25 8.60
C ASN A 7 -29.34 -1.41 9.80
N CYS A 8 -29.89 -0.21 10.03
CA CYS A 8 -29.53 0.65 11.17
C CYS A 8 -30.50 0.52 12.35
N LEU A 9 -31.62 -0.20 12.20
CA LEU A 9 -32.60 -0.38 13.26
C LEU A 9 -32.08 -1.32 14.35
N ASN A 10 -32.68 -1.28 15.54
CA ASN A 10 -32.41 -2.22 16.65
C ASN A 10 -30.94 -2.34 17.10
N GLY A 11 -30.17 -1.26 17.02
CA GLY A 11 -28.74 -1.24 17.39
C GLY A 11 -27.78 -1.46 16.22
N GLY A 12 -28.31 -1.69 15.02
CA GLY A 12 -27.55 -1.79 13.79
C GLY A 12 -26.93 -3.17 13.56
N GLU A 13 -26.91 -3.59 12.30
CA GLU A 13 -26.27 -4.83 11.87
C GLU A 13 -24.77 -4.62 11.62
N PHE A 14 -23.98 -5.68 11.80
CA PHE A 14 -22.60 -5.65 11.34
C PHE A 14 -22.55 -5.48 9.82
N LYS A 15 -21.69 -4.55 9.35
CA LYS A 15 -21.55 -4.20 7.93
C LYS A 15 -21.25 -5.42 7.05
N ALA A 16 -20.37 -6.31 7.49
CA ALA A 16 -19.97 -7.49 6.73
C ALA A 16 -21.16 -8.44 6.46
N THR A 17 -21.97 -8.72 7.47
CA THR A 17 -23.18 -9.55 7.33
C THR A 17 -24.25 -8.86 6.48
N ALA A 18 -24.54 -7.59 6.72
CA ALA A 18 -25.53 -6.84 5.93
C ALA A 18 -25.14 -6.76 4.45
N ALA A 19 -23.85 -6.63 4.14
CA ALA A 19 -23.35 -6.64 2.76
C ALA A 19 -23.61 -7.98 2.06
N VAL A 20 -23.37 -9.10 2.73
CA VAL A 20 -23.64 -10.45 2.19
C VAL A 20 -25.12 -10.63 1.85
N GLU A 21 -26.00 -10.24 2.76
CA GLU A 21 -27.45 -10.33 2.52
C GLU A 21 -27.88 -9.50 1.31
N SER A 22 -27.30 -8.30 1.17
CA SER A 22 -27.55 -7.42 0.03
C SER A 22 -27.05 -8.02 -1.28
N LEU A 23 -25.85 -8.60 -1.30
CA LEU A 23 -25.30 -9.29 -2.47
C LEU A 23 -26.16 -10.49 -2.88
N LYS A 24 -26.58 -11.33 -1.92
CA LYS A 24 -27.47 -12.48 -2.17
C LYS A 24 -28.86 -12.05 -2.64
N ARG A 25 -29.34 -10.88 -2.21
CA ARG A 25 -30.59 -10.30 -2.73
C ARG A 25 -30.48 -9.89 -4.19
N ILE A 26 -29.32 -9.36 -4.61
CA ILE A 26 -29.05 -8.97 -6.00
C ILE A 26 -28.85 -10.19 -6.89
N PHE A 27 -28.01 -11.14 -6.46
CA PHE A 27 -27.73 -12.38 -7.19
C PHE A 27 -27.64 -13.56 -6.22
N PRO A 28 -28.72 -14.37 -6.07
CA PRO A 28 -28.78 -15.44 -5.06
C PRO A 28 -27.71 -16.54 -5.17
N ALA A 29 -27.14 -16.73 -6.36
CA ALA A 29 -26.09 -17.73 -6.57
C ALA A 29 -24.68 -17.21 -6.25
N VAL A 30 -24.53 -15.96 -5.78
CA VAL A 30 -23.23 -15.45 -5.32
C VAL A 30 -22.78 -16.20 -4.06
N GLU A 31 -21.56 -16.73 -4.09
CA GLU A 31 -20.90 -17.26 -2.90
C GLU A 31 -20.26 -16.09 -2.15
N ALA A 32 -20.99 -15.57 -1.16
CA ALA A 32 -20.56 -14.45 -0.33
C ALA A 32 -20.54 -14.85 1.15
N GLU A 33 -19.41 -14.60 1.80
CA GLU A 33 -19.17 -14.73 3.24
C GLU A 33 -18.81 -13.37 3.84
N GLY A 34 -19.31 -13.11 5.06
CA GLY A 34 -19.12 -11.84 5.76
C GLY A 34 -18.42 -12.10 7.08
N ILE A 35 -17.20 -11.58 7.21
CA ILE A 35 -16.37 -11.79 8.40
C ILE A 35 -16.26 -10.49 9.19
N VAL A 36 -16.70 -10.54 10.43
CA VAL A 36 -16.52 -9.44 11.39
C VAL A 36 -15.21 -9.68 12.12
N MET A 37 -14.21 -8.85 11.82
CA MET A 37 -12.90 -8.90 12.45
C MET A 37 -12.24 -7.52 12.45
N ALA A 38 -11.27 -7.31 13.34
CA ALA A 38 -10.41 -6.13 13.32
C ALA A 38 -9.15 -6.42 12.51
N ILE A 39 -8.58 -5.37 11.90
CA ILE A 39 -7.24 -5.41 11.30
C ILE A 39 -6.32 -4.62 12.23
N PRO A 40 -5.34 -5.27 12.88
CA PRO A 40 -4.40 -4.59 13.76
C PRO A 40 -3.56 -3.56 13.00
N MET A 41 -3.34 -2.41 13.63
CA MET A 41 -2.70 -1.25 13.01
C MET A 41 -1.35 -0.94 13.68
N PRO A 42 -0.27 -0.75 12.91
CA PRO A 42 0.99 -0.23 13.43
C PRO A 42 0.84 1.10 14.15
N GLY A 43 1.48 1.23 15.31
CA GLY A 43 1.43 2.44 16.13
C GLY A 43 0.28 2.49 17.14
N HIS A 44 -0.55 1.44 17.21
CA HIS A 44 -1.58 1.26 18.22
C HIS A 44 -1.22 0.09 19.14
N PRO A 45 -0.48 0.34 20.25
CA PRO A 45 -0.03 -0.72 21.14
C PRO A 45 -1.19 -1.52 21.72
N ILE A 46 -1.00 -2.83 21.82
CA ILE A 46 -2.00 -3.78 22.29
C ILE A 46 -1.79 -3.99 23.80
N ASP A 47 -2.87 -3.91 24.58
CA ASP A 47 -2.84 -4.30 25.99
C ASP A 47 -2.53 -5.79 26.12
N SER A 48 -1.76 -6.20 27.13
CA SER A 48 -1.35 -7.60 27.31
C SER A 48 -2.52 -8.60 27.39
N LYS A 49 -3.70 -8.14 27.84
CA LYS A 49 -4.94 -8.93 27.92
C LYS A 49 -5.56 -9.25 26.54
N ASP A 50 -5.29 -8.41 25.53
CA ASP A 50 -5.91 -8.48 24.20
C ASP A 50 -4.96 -9.13 23.16
N GLN A 51 -3.71 -9.37 23.54
CA GLN A 51 -2.66 -9.89 22.67
C GLN A 51 -3.07 -11.22 21.97
N ASP A 52 -3.63 -12.18 22.71
CA ASP A 52 -4.07 -13.45 22.12
C ASP A 52 -5.20 -13.27 21.09
N SER A 53 -6.12 -12.35 21.35
CA SER A 53 -7.21 -12.02 20.42
C SER A 53 -6.64 -11.42 19.13
N VAL A 54 -5.72 -10.47 19.26
CA VAL A 54 -5.08 -9.81 18.12
C VAL A 54 -4.27 -10.80 17.28
N ILE A 55 -3.54 -11.72 17.91
CA ILE A 55 -2.83 -12.78 17.18
C ILE A 55 -3.81 -13.65 16.39
N ASN A 56 -4.96 -14.00 16.98
CA ASN A 56 -5.98 -14.77 16.28
C ASN A 56 -6.58 -14.01 15.09
N ASP A 57 -6.81 -12.70 15.22
CA ASP A 57 -7.24 -11.85 14.10
C ASP A 57 -6.16 -11.78 13.00
N CYS A 58 -4.88 -11.65 13.36
CA CYS A 58 -3.76 -11.71 12.39
C CYS A 58 -3.72 -13.04 11.63
N ARG A 59 -3.84 -14.17 12.35
CA ARG A 59 -3.87 -15.50 11.73
C ARG A 59 -5.07 -15.66 10.81
N ARG A 60 -6.25 -15.22 11.26
CA ARG A 60 -7.47 -15.27 10.46
C ARG A 60 -7.33 -14.44 9.17
N LEU A 61 -6.74 -13.25 9.25
CA LEU A 61 -6.47 -12.42 8.07
C LEU A 61 -5.52 -13.12 7.11
N HIS A 62 -4.46 -13.74 7.63
CA HIS A 62 -3.51 -14.52 6.84
C HIS A 62 -4.20 -15.67 6.09
N ASP A 63 -5.00 -16.48 6.80
CA ASP A 63 -5.72 -17.61 6.21
C ASP A 63 -6.70 -17.15 5.12
N LEU A 64 -7.37 -16.01 5.32
CA LEU A 64 -8.26 -15.41 4.33
C LEU A 64 -7.50 -14.93 3.09
N ILE A 65 -6.34 -14.28 3.26
CA ILE A 65 -5.53 -13.86 2.12
C ILE A 65 -5.03 -15.07 1.34
N ASP A 66 -4.59 -16.12 2.03
CA ASP A 66 -4.12 -17.35 1.40
C ASP A 66 -5.23 -18.08 0.63
N SER A 67 -6.47 -18.06 1.15
CA SER A 67 -7.62 -18.72 0.52
C SER A 67 -8.23 -17.97 -0.67
N HIS A 68 -7.83 -16.72 -0.93
CA HIS A 68 -8.37 -15.89 -2.02
C HIS A 68 -7.31 -15.57 -3.08
N ASP A 69 -7.73 -15.37 -4.34
CA ASP A 69 -6.80 -15.10 -5.45
C ASP A 69 -6.43 -13.62 -5.60
N ALA A 70 -7.36 -12.73 -5.25
CA ALA A 70 -7.20 -11.29 -5.34
C ALA A 70 -7.72 -10.59 -4.08
N VAL A 71 -7.02 -9.54 -3.66
CA VAL A 71 -7.30 -8.80 -2.42
C VAL A 71 -7.47 -7.31 -2.72
N PHE A 72 -8.60 -6.74 -2.32
CA PHE A 72 -8.87 -5.30 -2.41
C PHE A 72 -8.71 -4.64 -1.04
N LEU A 73 -7.71 -3.76 -0.92
CA LEU A 73 -7.43 -2.95 0.26
C LEU A 73 -8.27 -1.67 0.21
N LEU A 74 -9.49 -1.76 0.76
CA LEU A 74 -10.50 -0.70 0.79
C LEU A 74 -10.69 -0.10 2.20
N THR A 75 -9.68 -0.20 3.05
CA THR A 75 -9.73 0.33 4.42
C THR A 75 -9.68 1.86 4.43
N ASP A 76 -10.10 2.44 5.54
CA ASP A 76 -10.19 3.89 5.73
C ASP A 76 -8.85 4.54 6.06
N THR A 77 -7.98 3.85 6.81
CA THR A 77 -6.72 4.41 7.28
C THR A 77 -5.50 3.86 6.56
N ARG A 78 -4.36 4.57 6.67
CA ARG A 78 -3.10 4.11 6.11
C ARG A 78 -2.55 2.90 6.89
N GLU A 79 -2.69 2.91 8.21
CA GLU A 79 -2.09 1.93 9.11
C GLU A 79 -2.78 0.57 8.93
N SER A 80 -4.10 0.55 8.75
CA SER A 80 -4.88 -0.67 8.48
C SER A 80 -4.52 -1.35 7.14
N ARG A 81 -3.89 -0.65 6.20
CA ARG A 81 -3.42 -1.24 4.93
C ARG A 81 -2.10 -2.00 5.09
N TRP A 82 -1.32 -1.74 6.14
CA TRP A 82 0.04 -2.26 6.27
C TRP A 82 0.07 -3.78 6.35
N LEU A 83 -0.64 -4.36 7.33
CA LEU A 83 -0.61 -5.81 7.55
C LEU A 83 -1.11 -6.59 6.33
N PRO A 84 -2.29 -6.27 5.73
CA PRO A 84 -2.70 -6.91 4.48
C PRO A 84 -1.67 -6.78 3.35
N THR A 85 -0.99 -5.62 3.22
CA THR A 85 0.03 -5.41 2.19
C THR A 85 1.23 -6.34 2.39
N LEU A 86 1.72 -6.46 3.63
CA LEU A 86 2.80 -7.38 3.98
C LEU A 86 2.44 -8.83 3.64
N LEU A 87 1.26 -9.28 4.09
CA LEU A 87 0.81 -10.65 3.89
C LEU A 87 0.63 -10.98 2.40
N CYS A 88 0.02 -10.05 1.63
CA CYS A 88 -0.14 -10.24 0.20
C CYS A 88 1.20 -10.22 -0.56
N ALA A 89 2.15 -9.37 -0.15
CA ALA A 89 3.50 -9.38 -0.71
C ALA A 89 4.21 -10.70 -0.40
N ASN A 90 4.07 -11.23 0.82
CA ASN A 90 4.65 -12.52 1.19
C ASN A 90 4.09 -13.68 0.34
N ALA A 91 2.76 -13.72 0.16
CA ALA A 91 2.03 -14.76 -0.54
C ALA A 91 1.91 -14.54 -2.06
N ASN A 92 2.48 -13.46 -2.60
CA ASN A 92 2.38 -13.07 -4.01
C ASN A 92 0.93 -12.99 -4.54
N LYS A 93 0.01 -12.43 -3.75
CA LYS A 93 -1.41 -12.26 -4.12
C LYS A 93 -1.64 -11.01 -4.95
N ILE A 94 -2.55 -11.08 -5.94
CA ILE A 94 -2.95 -9.91 -6.72
C ILE A 94 -3.62 -8.92 -5.77
N THR A 95 -2.99 -7.76 -5.58
CA THR A 95 -3.43 -6.80 -4.56
C THR A 95 -3.73 -5.45 -5.17
N MET A 96 -4.90 -4.94 -4.85
CA MET A 96 -5.41 -3.66 -5.32
C MET A 96 -5.62 -2.74 -4.13
N THR A 97 -5.19 -1.48 -4.23
CA THR A 97 -5.54 -0.45 -3.24
C THR A 97 -6.38 0.61 -3.90
N ALA A 98 -7.49 0.95 -3.27
CA ALA A 98 -8.21 2.18 -3.53
C ALA A 98 -8.18 3.07 -2.27
N ALA A 99 -7.83 4.33 -2.46
CA ALA A 99 -7.79 5.33 -1.40
C ALA A 99 -8.44 6.62 -1.92
N LEU A 100 -9.21 7.26 -1.05
CA LEU A 100 -9.97 8.46 -1.36
C LEU A 100 -9.50 9.61 -0.49
N GLY A 101 -9.19 10.74 -1.13
CA GLY A 101 -9.13 12.05 -0.49
C GLY A 101 -10.47 12.77 -0.66
N PHE A 102 -10.53 14.03 -0.23
CA PHE A 102 -11.74 14.84 -0.36
C PHE A 102 -12.22 14.99 -1.82
N GLU A 103 -11.30 15.33 -2.72
CA GLU A 103 -11.57 15.56 -4.15
C GLU A 103 -10.70 14.73 -5.10
N SER A 104 -9.80 13.91 -4.56
CA SER A 104 -8.88 13.06 -5.31
C SER A 104 -9.00 11.59 -4.93
N PHE A 105 -8.51 10.71 -5.79
CA PHE A 105 -8.43 9.28 -5.51
C PHE A 105 -7.11 8.69 -6.02
N LEU A 106 -6.72 7.57 -5.43
CA LEU A 106 -5.66 6.68 -5.89
C LEU A 106 -6.23 5.29 -6.05
N VAL A 107 -6.04 4.68 -7.22
CA VAL A 107 -6.25 3.26 -7.46
C VAL A 107 -4.94 2.69 -7.96
N MET A 108 -4.44 1.62 -7.34
CA MET A 108 -3.20 0.99 -7.78
C MET A 108 -3.20 -0.51 -7.58
N ARG A 109 -2.48 -1.21 -8.45
CA ARG A 109 -2.08 -2.60 -8.24
C ARG A 109 -0.72 -2.65 -7.57
N HIS A 110 -0.51 -3.60 -6.67
CA HIS A 110 0.81 -3.80 -6.06
C HIS A 110 1.65 -4.70 -6.96
N GLY A 111 2.97 -4.49 -6.96
CA GLY A 111 3.88 -5.44 -7.59
C GLY A 111 3.99 -6.75 -6.82
N ALA A 112 4.46 -7.79 -7.50
CA ALA A 112 4.80 -9.06 -6.86
C ALA A 112 5.79 -8.85 -5.70
N GLY A 113 5.71 -9.67 -4.67
CA GLY A 113 6.64 -9.72 -3.55
C GLY A 113 8.03 -10.26 -3.93
N PRO A 114 9.01 -10.14 -3.01
CA PRO A 114 10.33 -10.72 -3.22
C PRO A 114 10.25 -12.25 -3.16
N PHE A 115 10.84 -12.92 -4.16
CA PHE A 115 11.01 -14.37 -4.14
C PHE A 115 11.94 -14.79 -2.99
N SER A 116 11.63 -15.90 -2.32
CA SER A 116 12.59 -16.54 -1.42
C SER A 116 13.74 -17.08 -2.25
N SER A 117 14.96 -16.64 -1.98
CA SER A 117 16.20 -17.11 -2.60
C SER A 117 16.60 -18.55 -2.20
N ALA A 118 15.62 -19.40 -1.85
CA ALA A 118 15.82 -20.78 -1.41
C ALA A 118 14.96 -21.73 -2.25
N GLY A 119 15.49 -22.16 -3.40
CA GLY A 119 14.92 -23.21 -4.24
C GLY A 119 14.71 -22.75 -5.68
N ASP A 120 15.44 -23.37 -6.60
CA ASP A 120 15.32 -23.24 -8.06
C ASP A 120 15.85 -21.93 -8.67
N LEU A 121 17.18 -21.84 -8.74
CA LEU A 121 17.90 -21.59 -10.00
C LEU A 121 19.37 -21.95 -9.76
N SER A 122 19.84 -22.92 -10.55
CA SER A 122 21.22 -23.37 -10.62
C SER A 122 22.20 -22.20 -10.73
N ALA A 123 23.31 -22.36 -10.02
CA ALA A 123 24.51 -21.54 -10.11
C ALA A 123 24.95 -21.25 -11.56
N GLU A 124 25.77 -20.20 -11.67
CA GLU A 124 26.38 -19.59 -12.87
C GLU A 124 25.58 -18.38 -13.39
N THR A 125 25.80 -17.18 -12.87
CA THR A 125 26.98 -16.39 -13.27
C THR A 125 27.31 -15.33 -12.22
N ALA A 126 28.43 -15.50 -11.53
CA ALA A 126 29.08 -14.44 -10.79
C ALA A 126 29.70 -13.45 -11.80
N ASN A 127 29.22 -12.20 -11.79
CA ASN A 127 29.99 -10.95 -11.97
C ASN A 127 29.13 -9.82 -12.54
N SER A 128 28.54 -9.00 -11.67
CA SER A 128 28.35 -7.57 -11.94
C SER A 128 28.12 -6.83 -10.62
N SER A 129 29.12 -6.05 -10.21
CA SER A 129 29.05 -4.83 -9.39
C SER A 129 27.81 -4.63 -8.51
N SER A 130 28.04 -4.80 -7.21
CA SER A 130 27.24 -4.34 -6.08
C SER A 130 26.78 -2.88 -6.18
N SER A 131 25.46 -2.67 -6.27
CA SER A 131 24.74 -1.58 -5.57
C SER A 131 23.22 -1.51 -5.83
N ASP A 132 22.58 -2.40 -6.62
CA ASP A 132 21.13 -2.22 -6.90
C ASP A 132 20.36 -3.50 -7.29
N SER A 133 20.58 -4.61 -6.57
CA SER A 133 19.82 -5.86 -6.74
C SER A 133 18.46 -5.88 -6.03
N CYS A 134 18.11 -4.83 -5.29
CA CYS A 134 17.04 -4.87 -4.27
C CYS A 134 15.63 -4.52 -4.77
N GLY A 135 15.43 -4.37 -6.09
CA GLY A 135 14.12 -4.08 -6.68
C GLY A 135 13.80 -4.92 -7.92
N LYS A 136 14.59 -5.97 -8.17
CA LYS A 136 14.44 -6.81 -9.36
C LYS A 136 13.68 -8.11 -9.04
N ASP A 137 12.85 -8.56 -9.96
CA ASP A 137 12.21 -9.87 -9.92
C ASP A 137 13.24 -10.98 -10.24
N ALA A 138 12.81 -12.24 -10.20
CA ALA A 138 13.65 -13.40 -10.54
C ALA A 138 14.21 -13.33 -11.98
N ASN A 139 13.63 -12.51 -12.85
CA ASN A 139 14.03 -12.30 -14.23
C ASN A 139 14.88 -11.02 -14.43
N GLY A 140 15.25 -10.33 -13.35
CA GLY A 140 16.06 -9.11 -13.40
C GLY A 140 15.29 -7.83 -13.75
N LYS A 141 13.95 -7.88 -13.83
CA LYS A 141 13.07 -6.74 -14.15
C LYS A 141 12.66 -5.98 -12.90
N HIS A 142 12.43 -4.68 -13.01
CA HIS A 142 12.01 -3.86 -11.87
C HIS A 142 10.59 -4.24 -11.40
N ARG A 143 10.48 -4.61 -10.12
CA ARG A 143 9.20 -4.88 -9.46
C ARG A 143 8.44 -3.58 -9.25
N LEU A 144 7.13 -3.61 -9.47
CA LEU A 144 6.27 -2.49 -9.11
C LEU A 144 6.19 -2.34 -7.60
N GLY A 145 6.01 -1.10 -7.15
CA GLY A 145 5.89 -0.78 -5.74
C GLY A 145 4.56 -1.21 -5.16
N CYS A 146 4.50 -1.27 -3.83
CA CYS A 146 3.23 -1.28 -3.10
C CYS A 146 2.82 0.15 -2.73
N TYR A 147 1.70 0.28 -2.03
CA TYR A 147 1.21 1.55 -1.50
C TYR A 147 2.26 2.32 -0.67
N PHE A 148 3.12 1.60 0.06
CA PHE A 148 4.13 2.16 0.96
C PHE A 148 5.51 2.42 0.31
N CYS A 149 5.69 2.16 -0.99
CA CYS A 149 7.01 2.33 -1.64
C CYS A 149 7.37 3.78 -1.96
N ASN A 150 6.37 4.63 -2.20
CA ASN A 150 6.59 6.04 -2.58
C ASN A 150 6.48 6.97 -1.37
N ASP A 151 6.62 6.42 -0.17
CA ASP A 151 6.44 7.12 1.08
C ASP A 151 7.75 7.13 1.86
N VAL A 152 8.07 8.27 2.47
CA VAL A 152 9.30 8.49 3.24
C VAL A 152 9.09 8.32 4.75
N VAL A 153 7.92 7.86 5.18
CA VAL A 153 7.56 7.67 6.60
C VAL A 153 6.95 6.28 6.82
N ALA A 154 7.11 5.66 7.99
CA ALA A 154 6.36 4.44 8.33
C ALA A 154 4.88 4.73 8.62
N PRO A 155 3.96 3.75 8.43
CA PRO A 155 2.62 3.86 9.00
C PRO A 155 2.71 3.95 10.53
N THR A 156 2.31 5.09 11.08
CA THR A 156 2.21 5.36 12.52
C THR A 156 0.80 5.88 12.82
N ASP A 157 0.40 5.98 14.09
CA ASP A 157 -0.96 6.39 14.46
C ASP A 157 -1.32 7.78 13.92
N SER A 158 -2.03 7.81 12.79
CA SER A 158 -2.59 9.02 12.20
C SER A 158 -4.03 9.29 12.62
N THR A 159 -4.60 8.50 13.53
CA THR A 159 -6.01 8.57 13.92
C THR A 159 -6.24 9.42 15.17
N SER A 160 -5.36 9.31 16.17
CA SER A 160 -5.51 10.00 17.47
C SER A 160 -5.44 11.52 17.40
N ASN A 161 -4.65 12.07 16.46
CA ASN A 161 -4.41 13.52 16.34
C ASN A 161 -5.23 14.25 15.26
N ARG A 162 -6.19 13.57 14.60
CA ARG A 162 -7.08 14.21 13.62
C ARG A 162 -8.25 14.91 14.31
N THR A 163 -8.62 16.09 13.84
CA THR A 163 -9.90 16.71 14.22
C THR A 163 -11.06 15.86 13.70
N LEU A 164 -12.24 15.95 14.33
CA LEU A 164 -13.42 15.13 13.97
C LEU A 164 -13.75 15.18 12.46
N ASP A 165 -13.56 16.35 11.84
CA ASP A 165 -13.75 16.57 10.39
C ASP A 165 -12.69 15.90 9.49
N GLN A 166 -11.51 15.56 10.02
CA GLN A 166 -10.44 14.82 9.33
C GLN A 166 -10.47 13.30 9.60
N GLN A 167 -11.19 12.87 10.63
CA GLN A 167 -11.47 11.45 10.92
C GLN A 167 -12.63 10.93 10.07
N CYS A 168 -13.59 11.79 9.74
CA CYS A 168 -14.69 11.45 8.84
C CYS A 168 -14.25 11.56 7.37
N THR A 169 -14.51 10.50 6.62
CA THR A 169 -14.28 10.35 5.17
C THR A 169 -15.18 11.29 4.36
N VAL A 170 -15.08 12.60 4.58
CA VAL A 170 -15.77 13.59 3.74
C VAL A 170 -15.10 13.52 2.39
N THR A 171 -15.78 12.88 1.45
CA THR A 171 -15.33 12.71 0.07
C THR A 171 -16.48 13.12 -0.83
N ARG A 172 -16.17 13.73 -1.97
CA ARG A 172 -17.20 14.02 -2.97
C ARG A 172 -17.81 12.69 -3.42
N PRO A 173 -19.16 12.52 -3.39
CA PRO A 173 -19.80 11.21 -3.59
C PRO A 173 -19.45 10.49 -4.91
N GLY A 174 -19.05 11.25 -5.94
CA GLY A 174 -18.64 10.68 -7.23
C GLY A 174 -17.29 9.95 -7.20
N LEU A 175 -16.43 10.17 -6.21
CA LEU A 175 -15.10 9.56 -6.14
C LEU A 175 -15.16 8.04 -5.91
N ALA A 176 -15.96 7.59 -4.95
CA ALA A 176 -15.99 6.18 -4.57
C ALA A 176 -16.43 5.27 -5.74
N PRO A 177 -17.50 5.59 -6.51
CA PRO A 177 -17.84 4.83 -7.71
C PRO A 177 -16.75 4.82 -8.79
N ILE A 178 -16.10 5.97 -9.05
CA ILE A 178 -15.02 6.06 -10.04
C ILE A 178 -13.84 5.18 -9.64
N ALA A 179 -13.36 5.32 -8.40
CA ALA A 179 -12.26 4.51 -7.90
C ALA A 179 -12.60 3.01 -7.86
N SER A 180 -13.84 2.66 -7.49
CA SER A 180 -14.29 1.27 -7.47
C SER A 180 -14.31 0.65 -8.87
N ALA A 181 -14.83 1.38 -9.86
CA ALA A 181 -14.84 0.92 -11.25
C ALA A 181 -13.42 0.71 -11.79
N LEU A 182 -12.53 1.67 -11.57
CA LEU A 182 -11.13 1.57 -11.99
C LEU A 182 -10.40 0.41 -11.31
N ALA A 183 -10.68 0.13 -10.04
CA ALA A 183 -10.05 -0.98 -9.32
C ALA A 183 -10.47 -2.34 -9.88
N VAL A 184 -11.76 -2.50 -10.22
CA VAL A 184 -12.28 -3.73 -10.85
C VAL A 184 -11.73 -3.89 -12.26
N GLU A 185 -11.74 -2.85 -13.10
CA GLU A 185 -11.19 -2.90 -14.46
C GLU A 185 -9.69 -3.21 -14.45
N LEU A 186 -8.94 -2.66 -13.49
CA LEU A 186 -7.52 -2.95 -13.35
C LEU A 186 -7.28 -4.42 -12.96
N LEU A 187 -8.11 -5.01 -12.10
CA LEU A 187 -8.06 -6.45 -11.82
C LEU A 187 -8.33 -7.28 -13.09
N VAL A 188 -9.38 -6.95 -13.84
CA VAL A 188 -9.70 -7.65 -15.10
C VAL A 188 -8.54 -7.57 -16.09
N GLY A 189 -7.90 -6.40 -16.20
CA GLY A 189 -6.69 -6.20 -17.00
C GLY A 189 -5.53 -7.10 -16.58
N ILE A 190 -5.27 -7.22 -15.27
CA ILE A 190 -4.22 -8.13 -14.75
C ILE A 190 -4.53 -9.58 -15.11
N LEU A 191 -5.79 -10.02 -14.94
CA LEU A 191 -6.19 -11.41 -15.18
C LEU A 191 -6.08 -11.82 -16.66
N HIS A 192 -6.23 -10.87 -17.59
CA HIS A 192 -6.08 -11.12 -19.03
C HIS A 192 -4.63 -10.94 -19.52
N HIS A 193 -3.75 -10.36 -18.70
CA HIS A 193 -2.35 -10.18 -19.06
C HIS A 193 -1.58 -11.50 -18.89
N PRO A 194 -0.80 -11.96 -19.89
CA PRO A 194 -0.10 -13.25 -19.82
C PRO A 194 0.89 -13.37 -18.65
N GLN A 195 1.40 -12.24 -18.15
CA GLN A 195 2.31 -12.18 -17.00
C GLN A 195 1.60 -11.97 -15.64
N GLY A 196 0.28 -11.75 -15.62
CA GLY A 196 -0.49 -11.57 -14.39
C GLY A 196 0.11 -10.52 -13.44
N ILE A 197 0.37 -10.92 -12.18
CA ILE A 197 0.97 -10.05 -11.15
C ILE A 197 2.37 -9.52 -11.53
N PHE A 198 3.10 -10.23 -12.40
CA PHE A 198 4.44 -9.85 -12.88
C PHE A 198 4.41 -8.92 -14.09
N ALA A 199 3.22 -8.55 -14.57
CA ALA A 199 3.08 -7.65 -15.70
C ALA A 199 3.72 -6.28 -15.42
N GLU A 200 4.53 -5.79 -16.36
CA GLU A 200 5.04 -4.43 -16.37
C GLU A 200 3.90 -3.41 -16.48
N ALA A 201 4.19 -2.16 -16.13
CA ALA A 201 3.19 -1.10 -16.14
C ALA A 201 3.31 -0.23 -17.39
N ASP A 202 2.16 0.10 -17.96
CA ASP A 202 2.05 0.97 -19.12
C ASP A 202 1.66 2.41 -18.69
N ILE A 203 2.10 3.40 -19.47
CA ILE A 203 1.67 4.80 -19.36
C ILE A 203 1.09 5.23 -20.70
N ASN A 204 0.10 6.13 -20.71
CA ASN A 204 -0.56 6.64 -21.92
C ASN A 204 0.37 7.04 -23.10
N ASN A 205 1.64 7.39 -22.84
CA ASN A 205 2.61 7.74 -23.89
C ASN A 205 3.20 6.52 -24.65
N SER A 206 3.02 5.29 -24.17
CA SER A 206 3.46 4.08 -24.88
C SER A 206 2.50 3.66 -26.00
N VAL A 207 1.35 4.33 -26.15
CA VAL A 207 0.29 4.02 -27.14
C VAL A 207 0.62 4.58 -28.54
N SER A 208 1.90 4.61 -28.93
CA SER A 208 2.31 4.90 -30.32
C SER A 208 2.25 3.66 -31.22
N GLY A 209 1.85 2.51 -30.68
CA GLY A 209 1.49 1.30 -31.41
C GLY A 209 0.29 0.66 -30.74
N ALA A 210 -0.56 -0.03 -31.50
CA ALA A 210 -1.68 -0.79 -30.98
C ALA A 210 -1.21 -1.63 -29.78
N SER A 211 -1.76 -1.38 -28.59
CA SER A 211 -1.45 -2.22 -27.43
C SER A 211 -1.81 -3.65 -27.79
N GLU A 212 -0.86 -4.58 -27.69
CA GLU A 212 -1.10 -6.01 -27.95
C GLU A 212 -2.19 -6.57 -27.01
N ASN A 213 -2.45 -5.88 -25.90
CA ASN A 213 -3.49 -6.22 -24.94
C ASN A 213 -4.89 -5.80 -25.43
N PRO A 214 -5.86 -6.74 -25.45
CA PRO A 214 -7.21 -6.49 -25.94
C PRO A 214 -8.02 -5.52 -25.06
N LEU A 215 -7.62 -5.32 -23.81
CA LEU A 215 -8.28 -4.44 -22.84
C LEU A 215 -7.59 -3.07 -22.68
N GLY A 216 -6.61 -2.76 -23.54
CA GLY A 216 -5.84 -1.52 -23.47
C GLY A 216 -4.63 -1.62 -22.55
N ILE A 217 -4.19 -0.47 -22.03
CA ILE A 217 -2.99 -0.36 -21.19
C ILE A 217 -3.20 -0.95 -19.79
N LEU A 218 -2.13 -1.44 -19.18
CA LEU A 218 -2.15 -1.93 -17.80
C LEU A 218 -1.36 -1.01 -16.85
N PRO A 219 -1.97 0.07 -16.32
CA PRO A 219 -1.27 1.01 -15.46
C PRO A 219 -0.87 0.40 -14.11
N HIS A 220 0.11 1.02 -13.44
CA HIS A 220 0.45 0.70 -12.05
C HIS A 220 -0.42 1.48 -11.06
N GLN A 221 -0.39 2.82 -11.15
CA GLN A 221 -1.21 3.73 -10.35
C GLN A 221 -2.05 4.62 -11.26
N ILE A 222 -3.30 4.82 -10.88
CA ILE A 222 -4.21 5.80 -11.46
C ILE A 222 -4.55 6.80 -10.37
N ARG A 223 -4.18 8.06 -10.59
CA ARG A 223 -4.53 9.17 -9.70
C ARG A 223 -5.50 10.08 -10.43
N GLY A 224 -6.59 10.45 -9.76
CA GLY A 224 -7.57 11.36 -10.34
C GLY A 224 -7.89 12.50 -9.40
N SER A 225 -8.29 13.62 -10.00
CA SER A 225 -8.80 14.80 -9.29
C SER A 225 -10.11 15.27 -9.92
N LEU A 226 -11.15 15.43 -9.09
CA LEU A 226 -12.45 15.96 -9.52
C LEU A 226 -12.50 17.49 -9.53
N SER A 227 -11.53 18.19 -8.94
CA SER A 227 -11.44 19.66 -9.12
C SER A 227 -10.95 20.01 -10.51
N GLN A 228 -10.05 19.20 -11.06
CA GLN A 228 -9.48 19.39 -12.39
C GLN A 228 -10.11 18.50 -13.47
N PHE A 229 -10.99 17.57 -13.08
CA PHE A 229 -11.55 16.53 -13.96
C PHE A 229 -10.46 15.78 -14.75
N SER A 230 -9.33 15.50 -14.09
CA SER A 230 -8.14 14.90 -14.68
C SER A 230 -7.84 13.54 -14.08
N GLN A 231 -7.22 12.67 -14.88
CA GLN A 231 -6.71 11.37 -14.45
C GLN A 231 -5.31 11.18 -15.05
N MET A 232 -4.38 10.67 -14.25
CA MET A 232 -3.01 10.42 -14.65
C MET A 232 -2.56 9.02 -14.22
N SER A 233 -1.79 8.37 -15.08
CA SER A 233 -1.16 7.09 -14.80
C SER A 233 0.30 7.31 -14.38
N LEU A 234 0.71 6.67 -13.29
CA LEU A 234 2.07 6.75 -12.77
C LEU A 234 2.65 5.36 -12.54
N ILE A 235 3.95 5.23 -12.75
CA ILE A 235 4.73 4.04 -12.39
C ILE A 235 5.58 4.39 -11.18
N GLY A 236 5.61 3.48 -10.22
CA GLY A 236 6.42 3.57 -9.02
C GLY A 236 7.00 2.19 -8.77
N TYR A 237 8.31 2.11 -8.57
CA TYR A 237 8.99 0.83 -8.39
C TYR A 237 9.14 0.50 -6.91
N SER A 238 9.44 -0.77 -6.62
CA SER A 238 9.70 -1.21 -5.26
C SER A 238 10.96 -0.55 -4.71
N SER A 239 10.85 0.05 -3.51
CA SER A 239 11.99 0.60 -2.79
C SER A 239 12.60 -0.44 -1.85
N SER A 240 13.94 -0.44 -1.72
CA SER A 240 14.67 -1.26 -0.75
C SER A 240 14.32 -0.90 0.70
N SER A 241 13.90 0.34 0.95
CA SER A 241 13.54 0.85 2.28
C SER A 241 12.03 0.85 2.52
N CYS A 242 11.25 0.15 1.69
CA CYS A 242 9.80 0.07 1.88
C CYS A 242 9.45 -0.72 3.14
N THR A 243 8.59 -0.15 3.99
CA THR A 243 8.15 -0.73 5.27
C THR A 243 7.18 -1.91 5.15
N ALA A 244 6.82 -2.32 3.94
CA ALA A 244 5.86 -3.42 3.72
C ALA A 244 6.35 -4.50 2.73
N CYS A 245 6.84 -4.13 1.53
CA CYS A 245 7.11 -5.12 0.47
C CYS A 245 8.60 -5.28 0.11
N CYS A 246 9.51 -4.66 0.87
CA CYS A 246 10.95 -4.83 0.64
C CYS A 246 11.42 -6.23 1.07
N HIS A 247 12.57 -6.66 0.55
CA HIS A 247 13.13 -7.98 0.86
C HIS A 247 13.36 -8.18 2.36
N THR A 248 13.90 -7.17 3.06
CA THR A 248 14.19 -7.23 4.50
C THR A 248 12.94 -7.49 5.32
N VAL A 249 11.89 -6.69 5.12
CA VAL A 249 10.62 -6.80 5.86
C VAL A 249 9.94 -8.14 5.61
N VAL A 250 9.85 -8.57 4.35
CA VAL A 250 9.23 -9.87 4.02
C VAL A 250 10.05 -11.03 4.58
N SER A 251 11.38 -10.94 4.58
CA SER A 251 12.25 -11.98 5.15
C SER A 251 12.14 -12.06 6.68
N GLU A 252 12.10 -10.92 7.37
CA GLU A 252 11.87 -10.86 8.81
C GLU A 252 10.52 -11.49 9.19
N TYR A 253 9.46 -11.17 8.44
CA TYR A 253 8.17 -11.82 8.62
C TYR A 253 8.23 -13.33 8.39
N ARG A 254 8.91 -13.81 7.33
CA ARG A 254 9.08 -15.25 7.08
C ARG A 254 9.83 -15.98 8.19
N ASN A 255 10.82 -15.32 8.80
CA ASN A 255 11.65 -15.91 9.85
C ASN A 255 10.98 -15.91 11.22
N ARG A 256 10.31 -14.81 11.60
CA ARG A 256 9.79 -14.57 12.95
C ARG A 256 8.27 -14.68 13.05
N GLY A 257 7.56 -14.66 11.93
CA GLY A 257 6.11 -14.79 11.85
C GLY A 257 5.37 -13.74 12.67
N MET A 258 4.53 -14.21 13.60
CA MET A 258 3.67 -13.34 14.42
C MET A 258 4.44 -12.45 15.40
N GLU A 259 5.63 -12.85 15.82
CA GLU A 259 6.46 -12.05 16.72
C GLU A 259 6.85 -10.72 16.04
N PHE A 260 7.25 -10.78 14.77
CA PHE A 260 7.54 -9.59 13.96
C PHE A 260 6.31 -8.68 13.82
N ILE A 261 5.12 -9.25 13.58
CA ILE A 261 3.88 -8.48 13.47
C ILE A 261 3.56 -7.76 14.79
N LEU A 262 3.72 -8.43 15.93
CA LEU A 262 3.47 -7.83 17.24
C LEU A 262 4.44 -6.69 17.55
N GLU A 263 5.72 -6.84 17.21
CA GLU A 263 6.70 -5.76 17.36
C GLU A 263 6.34 -4.56 16.48
N ALA A 264 5.98 -4.79 15.21
CA ALA A 264 5.57 -3.74 14.30
C ALA A 264 4.30 -3.01 14.77
N ILE A 265 3.37 -3.71 15.43
CA ILE A 265 2.16 -3.09 15.99
C ILE A 265 2.50 -2.24 17.22
N ASN A 266 3.27 -2.80 18.15
CA ASN A 266 3.52 -2.20 19.46
C ASN A 266 4.58 -1.09 19.44
N HIS A 267 5.50 -1.10 18.46
CA HIS A 267 6.62 -0.17 18.40
C HIS A 267 6.58 0.69 17.12
N PRO A 268 6.21 1.98 17.21
CA PRO A 268 6.02 2.84 16.04
C PRO A 268 7.26 2.98 15.12
N THR A 269 8.47 2.97 15.68
CA THR A 269 9.72 3.15 14.92
C THR A 269 10.30 1.84 14.38
N TYR A 270 9.79 0.70 14.83
CA TYR A 270 10.40 -0.60 14.54
C TYR A 270 10.53 -0.87 13.04
N LEU A 271 9.50 -0.54 12.26
CA LEU A 271 9.54 -0.69 10.80
C LEU A 271 10.55 0.23 10.12
N GLU A 272 10.73 1.46 10.62
CA GLU A 272 11.73 2.41 10.12
C GLU A 272 13.15 1.93 10.42
N ASP A 273 13.36 1.37 11.60
CA ASP A 273 14.65 0.84 12.04
C ASP A 273 15.05 -0.39 11.21
N VAL A 274 14.14 -1.34 11.00
CA VAL A 274 14.37 -2.55 10.19
C VAL A 274 14.66 -2.21 8.72
N THR A 275 14.08 -1.12 8.19
CA THR A 275 14.25 -0.72 6.78
C THR A 275 15.41 0.24 6.55
N GLY A 276 16.10 0.68 7.60
CA GLY A 276 17.13 1.71 7.54
C GLY A 276 16.58 3.11 7.24
N LEU A 277 15.26 3.30 7.28
CA LEU A 277 14.62 4.59 7.03
C LEU A 277 14.99 5.60 8.11
N THR A 278 15.15 5.14 9.36
CA THR A 278 15.62 5.97 10.48
C THR A 278 16.98 6.60 10.20
N GLU A 279 17.92 5.85 9.61
CA GLU A 279 19.25 6.36 9.25
C GLU A 279 19.19 7.29 8.03
N LEU A 280 18.34 6.97 7.06
CA LEU A 280 18.11 7.80 5.88
C LEU A 280 17.53 9.17 6.27
N MET A 281 16.54 9.20 7.17
CA MET A 281 15.97 10.45 7.69
C MET A 281 17.01 11.27 8.45
N LYS A 282 17.81 10.64 9.33
CA LYS A 282 18.88 11.32 10.07
C LYS A 282 19.93 11.93 9.13
N SER A 283 20.32 11.22 8.07
CA SER A 283 21.29 11.73 7.09
C SER A 283 20.72 12.88 6.26
N ALA A 284 19.44 12.80 5.86
CA ALA A 284 18.75 13.88 5.15
C ALA A 284 18.62 15.16 6.00
N THR A 285 18.25 15.03 7.28
CA THR A 285 18.18 16.17 8.21
C THR A 285 19.55 16.82 8.40
N LYS A 286 20.61 16.01 8.50
CA LYS A 286 21.98 16.52 8.60
C LYS A 286 22.39 17.31 7.35
N PHE A 287 21.99 16.85 6.16
CA PHE A 287 22.29 17.52 4.90
C PHE A 287 21.49 18.83 4.74
N SER A 288 20.20 18.87 5.12
CA SER A 288 19.40 20.11 5.11
C SER A 288 20.06 21.23 5.94
N LEU A 289 20.61 20.87 7.10
CA LEU A 289 21.33 21.81 7.97
C LEU A 289 22.67 22.30 7.40
N ASP A 290 23.23 21.67 6.37
CA ASP A 290 24.42 22.16 5.67
C ASP A 290 24.04 23.16 4.56
N TRP A 291 22.94 22.93 3.82
CA TRP A 291 22.44 23.91 2.83
C TRP A 291 21.98 25.21 3.50
N ASP A 292 21.35 25.11 4.67
CA ASP A 292 20.91 26.29 5.43
C ASP A 292 22.10 27.12 5.97
N LYS A 293 23.32 26.55 6.06
CA LYS A 293 24.52 27.26 6.52
C LYS A 293 25.32 27.95 5.42
N GLU A 294 25.04 27.64 4.15
CA GLU A 294 25.72 28.30 3.02
C GLU A 294 25.03 29.61 2.58
N ILE A 295 23.87 29.96 3.15
CA ILE A 295 23.12 31.18 2.81
C ILE A 295 23.50 32.39 3.69
N ASP A 296 24.20 32.18 4.81
CA ASP A 296 24.53 33.25 5.78
C ASP A 296 25.94 33.87 5.60
N ASN A 297 26.61 33.68 4.47
CA ASN A 297 27.98 34.20 4.24
C ASN A 297 28.15 35.07 2.96
N GLU A 298 27.13 35.80 2.56
CA GLU A 298 27.28 36.93 1.63
C GLU A 298 26.42 38.09 2.14
N ASP A 299 27.00 38.94 3.02
CA ASP A 299 26.73 40.39 3.13
C ASP A 299 27.30 40.95 4.47
N GLU A 300 28.62 40.97 4.60
CA GLU A 300 29.31 41.91 5.52
C GLU A 300 30.57 42.45 4.83
N ASP A 301 30.40 43.53 4.06
CA ASP A 301 31.47 44.50 3.82
C ASP A 301 30.92 45.91 4.10
N GLU A 302 31.49 46.53 5.14
CA GLU A 302 31.22 47.84 5.72
C GLU A 302 31.55 49.04 4.80
N ASP A 303 30.76 50.11 5.01
CA ASP A 303 31.15 51.53 5.18
C ASP A 303 31.25 52.59 4.06
N CYS A 304 30.79 53.79 4.48
CA CYS A 304 31.04 55.18 4.02
C CYS A 304 30.23 55.70 2.81
N PHE A 305 29.51 56.85 2.87
CA PHE A 305 29.92 58.18 3.37
C PHE A 305 28.76 59.06 3.88
N GLU A 306 29.12 59.99 4.78
CA GLU A 306 28.36 61.14 5.31
C GLU A 306 27.77 62.07 4.22
N ILE A 307 26.48 62.45 4.30
CA ILE A 307 25.88 63.69 4.87
C ILE A 307 24.36 63.60 4.64
#